data_AF-A0A1A9R943-F1
#
_entry.id   AF-A0A1A9R943-F1
#
_cell.length_a   1.000
_cell.length_b   1.000
_cell.length_c   1.000
_cell.angle_alpha   90.00
_cell.angle_beta   90.00
_cell.angle_gamma   90.00
#
_symmetry.space_group_name_H-M   'P 1'
#
loop_
_entity.id
_entity.type
_entity.pdbx_description
1 polymer ?
#
loop_
_entity_poly.entity_id
_entity_poly.type
_entity_poly.pdbx_seq_one_letter_code
_entity_poly.pdbx_strand_id
1 'polypeptide(L)'
;MKSTTPLSLMPTTPVAMFDIWKVGIMAFELWSTSLSTITMRNHLWQTQPFFSPKMMQENQRMVTEKLEASMEAGLVMQKALLNSMSGKQAPWWVTSQRTMKPYHQRSSANSQRLAK
;
A
#
# COMPACT_ATOMS: atom_id res chain seq x y z
N MET A 1 23.52 -17.45 24.73
CA MET A 1 22.48 -16.40 24.83
C MET A 1 22.34 -15.73 23.47
N LYS A 2 21.17 -15.82 22.83
CA LYS A 2 20.92 -15.08 21.58
C LYS A 2 20.83 -13.60 21.93
N SER A 3 21.77 -12.80 21.45
CA SER A 3 21.78 -11.35 21.63
C SER A 3 20.44 -10.77 21.20
N THR A 4 19.67 -10.23 22.16
CA THR A 4 18.43 -9.51 21.88
C THR A 4 18.83 -8.11 21.47
N THR A 5 19.14 -7.91 20.19
CA THR A 5 19.39 -6.56 19.66
C THR A 5 18.10 -5.75 19.88
N PRO A 6 18.13 -4.64 20.64
CA PRO A 6 16.92 -3.86 20.88
C PRO A 6 16.40 -3.33 19.54
N LEU A 7 15.10 -3.49 19.27
CA LEU A 7 14.49 -2.77 18.15
C LEU A 7 14.70 -1.28 18.38
N SER A 8 15.43 -0.65 17.47
CA SER A 8 15.48 0.79 17.41
C SER A 8 14.12 1.29 16.93
N LEU A 9 13.26 1.63 17.89
CA LEU A 9 11.96 2.29 17.65
C LEU A 9 12.13 3.63 16.95
N MET A 10 13.25 4.31 17.27
CA MET A 10 13.62 5.61 16.75
C MET A 10 14.77 5.46 15.74
N PRO A 11 14.77 6.18 14.62
CA PRO A 11 15.91 6.21 13.71
C PRO A 11 17.10 6.90 14.39
N THR A 12 18.24 6.24 14.46
CA THR A 12 19.47 6.84 14.99
C THR A 12 20.44 7.30 13.90
N THR A 13 20.11 7.04 12.62
CA THR A 13 20.95 7.40 11.47
C THR A 13 20.19 8.33 10.51
N PRO A 14 20.88 9.27 9.83
CA PRO A 14 20.26 10.13 8.82
C PRO A 14 19.56 9.36 7.70
N VAL A 15 20.13 8.21 7.31
CA VAL A 15 19.53 7.33 6.28
C VAL A 15 18.18 6.79 6.76
N ALA A 16 18.09 6.35 8.01
CA ALA A 16 16.83 5.85 8.58
C ALA A 16 15.77 6.96 8.70
N MET A 17 16.18 8.19 9.03
CA MET A 17 15.26 9.35 9.04
C MET A 17 14.72 9.63 7.64
N PHE A 18 15.57 9.56 6.61
CA PHE A 18 15.15 9.74 5.22
C PHE A 18 14.22 8.61 4.73
N ASP A 19 14.43 7.38 5.17
CA ASP A 19 13.52 6.26 4.88
C ASP A 19 12.14 6.44 5.54
N ILE A 20 12.08 6.95 6.77
CA ILE A 20 10.82 7.30 7.43
C ILE A 20 10.10 8.43 6.68
N TRP A 21 10.83 9.45 6.24
CA TRP A 21 10.25 10.51 5.42
C TRP A 21 9.64 9.96 4.12
N LYS A 22 10.34 9.06 3.42
CA LYS A 22 9.82 8.35 2.24
C LYS A 22 8.55 7.54 2.53
N VAL A 23 8.49 6.87 3.68
CA VAL A 23 7.28 6.17 4.14
C VAL A 23 6.13 7.16 4.32
N GLY A 24 6.39 8.32 4.91
CA GLY A 24 5.40 9.39 5.07
C GLY A 24 4.88 9.93 3.73
N ILE A 25 5.77 10.20 2.78
CA ILE A 25 5.39 10.62 1.43
C ILE A 25 4.52 9.55 0.76
N MET A 26 4.94 8.29 0.77
CA MET A 26 4.17 7.20 0.16
C MET A 26 2.79 7.00 0.81
N ALA A 27 2.68 7.19 2.13
CA ALA A 27 1.40 7.14 2.83
C ALA A 27 0.48 8.30 2.41
N PHE A 28 1.04 9.51 2.27
CA PHE A 28 0.30 10.68 1.80
C PHE A 28 -0.16 10.52 0.35
N GLU A 29 0.72 10.06 -0.54
CA GLU A 29 0.39 9.74 -1.93
C GLU A 29 -0.74 8.72 -1.99
N LEU A 30 -0.60 7.59 -1.28
CA LEU A 30 -1.62 6.54 -1.22
C LEU A 30 -2.97 7.07 -0.72
N TRP A 31 -2.97 7.91 0.32
CA TRP A 31 -4.18 8.51 0.87
C TRP A 31 -4.85 9.44 -0.15
N SER A 32 -4.07 10.34 -0.76
CA SER A 32 -4.58 11.29 -1.76
C SER A 32 -5.10 10.60 -3.03
N THR A 33 -4.41 9.58 -3.55
CA THR A 33 -4.86 8.83 -4.74
C THR A 33 -6.10 8.01 -4.43
N SER A 34 -6.23 7.48 -3.21
CA SER A 34 -7.42 6.75 -2.77
C SER A 34 -8.63 7.67 -2.66
N LEU A 35 -8.46 8.88 -2.09
CA LEU A 35 -9.52 9.89 -2.06
C LEU A 35 -9.96 10.31 -3.47
N SER A 36 -9.01 10.62 -4.35
CA SER A 36 -9.29 10.96 -5.75
C SER A 36 -10.07 9.85 -6.46
N THR A 37 -9.65 8.60 -6.27
CA THR A 37 -10.32 7.41 -6.80
C THR A 37 -11.77 7.31 -6.30
N ILE A 38 -12.00 7.49 -5.00
CA ILE A 38 -13.35 7.44 -4.41
C ILE A 38 -14.24 8.54 -5.01
N THR A 39 -13.74 9.77 -5.11
CA THR A 39 -14.50 10.88 -5.71
C THR A 39 -14.86 10.60 -7.16
N MET A 40 -13.91 10.14 -7.99
CA MET A 40 -14.14 9.81 -9.39
C MET A 40 -15.15 8.65 -9.53
N ARG A 41 -15.04 7.61 -8.69
CA ARG A 41 -15.99 6.50 -8.69
C ARG A 41 -17.39 6.93 -8.28
N ASN A 42 -17.51 7.80 -7.27
CA ASN A 42 -18.80 8.35 -6.87
C ASN A 42 -19.44 9.16 -8.00
N HIS A 43 -18.64 9.95 -8.73
CA HIS A 43 -19.11 10.67 -9.90
C HIS A 43 -19.57 9.73 -11.04
N LEU A 44 -18.84 8.63 -11.29
CA LEU A 44 -19.23 7.63 -12.29
C LEU A 44 -20.56 6.95 -11.95
N TRP A 45 -20.83 6.65 -10.67
CA TRP A 45 -22.12 6.09 -10.25
C TRP A 45 -23.30 7.04 -10.47
N GLN A 46 -23.06 8.35 -10.48
CA GLN A 46 -24.10 9.35 -10.75
C GLN A 46 -24.34 9.57 -12.24
N THR A 47 -23.37 9.23 -13.09
CA THR A 47 -23.38 9.59 -14.53
C THR A 47 -23.48 8.38 -15.47
N GLN A 48 -23.27 7.16 -14.98
CA GLN A 48 -23.27 5.94 -15.79
C GLN A 48 -24.24 4.88 -15.23
N PRO A 49 -24.92 4.10 -16.09
CA PRO A 49 -25.72 2.97 -15.64
C PRO A 49 -24.86 1.93 -14.92
N PHE A 50 -25.29 1.49 -13.74
CA PHE A 50 -24.58 0.52 -12.90
C PHE A 50 -24.23 -0.79 -13.62
N PHE A 51 -25.15 -1.28 -14.46
CA PHE A 51 -25.00 -2.54 -15.20
C PHE A 51 -24.36 -2.36 -16.59
N SER A 52 -23.83 -1.18 -16.90
CA SER A 52 -23.10 -1.02 -18.15
C SER A 52 -21.89 -1.98 -18.17
N PRO A 53 -21.63 -2.69 -19.28
CA PRO A 53 -20.51 -3.64 -19.37
C PRO A 53 -19.17 -3.03 -18.99
N LYS A 54 -18.96 -1.75 -19.37
CA LYS A 54 -17.76 -0.97 -19.03
C LYS A 54 -17.60 -0.78 -17.52
N MET A 55 -18.67 -0.40 -16.81
CA MET A 55 -18.63 -0.24 -15.34
C MET A 55 -18.41 -1.57 -14.63
N MET A 56 -19.05 -2.64 -15.09
CA MET A 56 -18.93 -3.96 -14.48
C MET A 56 -17.50 -4.52 -14.64
N GLN A 57 -16.91 -4.40 -15.83
CA GLN A 57 -15.53 -4.82 -16.08
C GLN A 57 -14.53 -4.02 -15.24
N GLU A 58 -14.69 -2.70 -15.14
CA GLU A 58 -13.82 -1.83 -14.37
C GLU A 58 -14.00 -2.03 -12.84
N ASN A 59 -15.18 -2.44 -12.38
CA ASN A 59 -15.40 -2.87 -11.00
C ASN A 59 -14.68 -4.19 -10.69
N GLN A 60 -14.85 -5.20 -11.55
CA GLN A 60 -14.18 -6.49 -11.41
C GLN A 60 -12.67 -6.31 -11.38
N ARG A 61 -12.12 -5.53 -12.31
CA ARG A 61 -10.70 -5.20 -12.35
C ARG A 61 -10.20 -4.59 -11.05
N MET A 62 -10.91 -3.59 -10.52
CA MET A 62 -10.50 -2.95 -9.26
C MET A 62 -10.51 -3.93 -8.08
N VAL A 63 -11.53 -4.79 -7.98
CA VAL A 63 -11.60 -5.80 -6.91
C VAL A 63 -10.42 -6.76 -7.02
N THR A 64 -10.12 -7.27 -8.23
CA THR A 64 -8.96 -8.12 -8.47
C THR A 64 -7.65 -7.43 -8.07
N GLU A 65 -7.44 -6.19 -8.51
CA GLU A 65 -6.26 -5.39 -8.16
C GLU A 65 -6.11 -5.22 -6.63
N LYS A 66 -7.22 -4.99 -5.91
CA LYS A 66 -7.21 -4.89 -4.43
C LYS A 66 -6.86 -6.21 -3.76
N LEU A 67 -7.36 -7.33 -4.28
CA LEU A 67 -7.06 -8.67 -3.76
C LEU A 67 -5.59 -9.01 -3.97
N GLU A 68 -5.04 -8.75 -5.16
CA GLU A 68 -3.62 -8.98 -5.46
C GLU A 68 -2.71 -8.13 -4.57
N ALA A 69 -3.00 -6.83 -4.42
CA ALA A 69 -2.23 -5.98 -3.50
C ALA A 69 -2.29 -6.50 -2.06
N SER A 70 -3.45 -7.00 -1.62
CA SER A 70 -3.60 -7.55 -0.28
C SER A 70 -2.86 -8.87 -0.09
N MET A 71 -2.80 -9.71 -1.12
CA MET A 71 -1.97 -10.93 -1.09
C MET A 71 -0.48 -10.58 -1.01
N GLU A 72 0.00 -9.66 -1.86
CA GLU A 72 1.40 -9.21 -1.83
C GLU A 72 1.79 -8.59 -0.48
N ALA A 73 0.96 -7.69 0.04
CA ALA A 73 1.17 -7.07 1.35
C ALA A 73 1.12 -8.11 2.48
N GLY A 74 0.20 -9.06 2.41
CA GLY A 74 0.10 -10.18 3.34
C GLY A 74 1.36 -11.04 3.35
N LEU A 75 1.92 -11.36 2.18
CA LEU A 75 3.18 -12.10 2.05
C LEU A 75 4.37 -11.32 2.64
N VAL A 76 4.43 -9.99 2.44
CA VAL A 76 5.44 -9.13 3.07
C VAL A 76 5.33 -9.21 4.60
N MET A 77 4.12 -9.13 5.15
CA MET A 77 3.87 -9.20 6.59
C MET A 77 4.19 -10.59 7.16
N GLN A 78 3.79 -11.67 6.48
CA GLN A 78 4.14 -13.03 6.88
C GLN A 78 5.66 -13.25 6.88
N LYS A 79 6.36 -12.76 5.85
CA LYS A 79 7.82 -12.81 5.79
C LYS A 79 8.47 -12.02 6.91
N ALA A 80 7.94 -10.84 7.24
CA ALA A 80 8.41 -10.03 8.36
C ALA A 80 8.24 -10.77 9.70
N LEU A 81 7.10 -11.43 9.90
CA LEU A 81 6.83 -12.24 11.10
C LEU A 81 7.79 -13.43 11.22
N LEU A 82 7.96 -14.22 10.15
CA LEU A 82 8.90 -15.35 10.12
C LEU A 82 10.35 -14.90 10.40
N ASN A 83 10.75 -13.78 9.80
CA ASN A 83 12.06 -13.20 10.04
C ASN A 83 12.21 -12.77 11.51
N SER A 84 11.19 -12.13 12.10
CA SER A 84 11.18 -11.77 13.52
C SER A 84 11.32 -12.99 14.43
N MET A 85 10.60 -14.09 14.16
CA MET A 85 10.71 -15.33 14.93
C MET A 85 12.09 -15.99 14.82
N SER A 86 12.79 -15.80 13.70
CA SER A 86 14.17 -16.26 13.52
C SER A 86 15.24 -15.30 14.07
N GLY A 87 14.84 -14.22 14.74
CA GLY A 87 15.74 -13.20 15.30
C GLY A 87 16.26 -12.18 14.28
N LYS A 88 15.77 -12.20 13.04
CA LYS A 88 16.09 -11.25 11.97
C LYS A 88 14.97 -10.22 11.87
N GLN A 89 15.04 -9.12 12.60
CA GLN A 89 13.98 -8.11 12.52
C GLN A 89 14.37 -6.93 11.64
N ALA A 90 13.48 -6.56 10.71
CA ALA A 90 13.64 -5.33 9.94
C ALA A 90 13.04 -4.14 10.72
N PRO A 91 13.60 -2.93 10.59
CA PRO A 91 12.98 -1.74 11.15
C PRO A 91 11.55 -1.55 10.64
N TRP A 92 10.69 -0.94 11.46
CA TRP A 92 9.27 -0.78 11.13
C TRP A 92 9.08 0.01 9.84
N TRP A 93 9.88 1.06 9.60
CA TRP A 93 9.80 1.88 8.39
C TRP A 93 10.13 1.10 7.11
N VAL A 94 11.07 0.15 7.16
CA VAL A 94 11.38 -0.73 6.03
C VAL A 94 10.21 -1.67 5.74
N THR A 95 9.63 -2.25 6.79
CA THR A 95 8.48 -3.14 6.66
C THR A 95 7.27 -2.38 6.14
N SER A 96 6.96 -1.20 6.69
CA SER A 96 5.88 -0.31 6.24
C SER A 96 6.04 0.07 4.77
N GLN A 97 7.24 0.48 4.33
CA GLN A 97 7.47 0.80 2.92
C GLN A 97 7.15 -0.38 2.00
N ARG A 98 7.61 -1.59 2.37
CA ARG A 98 7.37 -2.80 1.58
C ARG A 98 5.90 -3.18 1.54
N THR A 99 5.20 -3.05 2.67
CA THR A 99 3.77 -3.38 2.78
C THR A 99 2.88 -2.37 2.05
N MET A 100 3.24 -1.09 2.05
CA MET A 100 2.45 -0.05 1.37
C MET A 100 2.66 -0.04 -0.15
N LYS A 101 3.81 -0.49 -0.64
CA LYS A 101 4.17 -0.43 -2.07
C LYS A 101 3.13 -1.08 -3.00
N PRO A 102 2.62 -2.30 -2.77
CA PRO A 102 1.57 -2.90 -3.60
C PRO A 102 0.31 -2.05 -3.71
N TYR A 103 -0.13 -1.46 -2.59
CA TYR A 103 -1.29 -0.58 -2.55
C TYR A 103 -1.04 0.74 -3.27
N HIS A 104 0.13 1.35 -3.04
CA HIS A 104 0.51 2.62 -3.65
C HIS A 104 0.52 2.52 -5.18
N GLN A 105 1.14 1.47 -5.73
CA GLN A 105 1.22 1.25 -7.17
C GLN A 105 -0.16 1.09 -7.81
N ARG A 106 -1.04 0.25 -7.22
CA ARG A 106 -2.36 -0.03 -7.78
C ARG A 106 -3.34 1.13 -7.57
N SER A 107 -3.29 1.82 -6.43
CA SER A 107 -4.11 3.02 -6.17
C SER A 107 -3.75 4.15 -7.15
N SER A 108 -2.46 4.38 -7.39
CA SER A 108 -1.99 5.36 -8.38
C SER A 108 -2.45 5.00 -9.79
N ALA A 109 -2.29 3.74 -10.21
CA ALA A 109 -2.74 3.27 -11.51
C ALA A 109 -4.27 3.39 -11.67
N ASN A 110 -5.03 3.16 -10.60
CA ASN A 110 -6.49 3.29 -10.61
C ASN A 110 -6.93 4.76 -10.80
N SER A 111 -6.39 5.67 -10.01
CA SER A 111 -6.67 7.11 -10.12
C SER A 111 -6.35 7.64 -11.51
N GLN A 112 -5.21 7.26 -12.09
CA GLN A 112 -4.82 7.66 -13.45
C GLN A 112 -5.77 7.15 -14.54
N ARG A 113 -6.38 5.97 -14.37
CA ARG A 113 -7.36 5.44 -15.32
C ARG A 113 -8.71 6.13 -15.23
N LEU A 114 -9.11 6.52 -14.02
CA LEU A 114 -10.37 7.22 -13.79
C LEU A 114 -10.32 8.70 -14.18
N ALA A 115 -9.12 9.28 -14.24
CA ALA A 115 -8.89 10.64 -14.72
C ALA A 115 -8.90 10.78 -16.26
N LYS A 116 -8.93 9.67 -17.01
CA LYS A 116 -8.99 9.63 -18.47
C LYS A 116 -10.42 9.41 -18.97
#